data_AF-A0A4R6K8T3-F1
#
_entry.id   AF-A0A4R6K8T3-F1
#
_cell.length_a   1.000
_cell.length_b   1.000
_cell.length_c   1.000
_cell.angle_alpha   90.00
_cell.angle_beta   90.00
_cell.angle_gamma   90.00
#
_symmetry.space_group_name_H-M   'P 1'
#
loop_
_entity.id
_entity.type
_entity.pdbx_description
1 polymer ?
#
loop_
_entity_poly.entity_id
_entity_poly.type
_entity_poly.pdbx_seq_one_letter_code
_entity_poly.pdbx_strand_id
1 'polypeptide(L)'
;MTPALDQAVLGAARAAIVELCKSGSPVVRPETVDEILAVAIRRWQSFHRRNDRSADVNTRTIDLAKGLLNTFEPDPPLAGPLKADYHHLAATLANLFASA
;
A
#
# COMPACT_ATOMS: atom_id res chain seq x y z
N MET A 1 -0.64 -10.68 -16.48
CA MET A 1 0.52 -10.76 -15.56
C MET A 1 0.89 -9.33 -15.21
N THR A 2 0.90 -8.93 -13.92
CA THR A 2 1.37 -7.59 -13.55
C THR A 2 2.87 -7.53 -13.78
N PRO A 3 3.41 -6.51 -14.46
CA PRO A 3 4.86 -6.36 -14.61
C PRO A 3 5.53 -6.34 -13.23
N ALA A 4 6.74 -6.88 -13.16
CA ALA A 4 7.55 -6.74 -11.95
C ALA A 4 7.83 -5.25 -11.72
N LEU A 5 7.75 -4.80 -10.47
CA LEU A 5 8.09 -3.41 -10.13
C LEU A 5 9.60 -3.26 -10.26
N ASP A 6 10.05 -2.24 -10.99
CA ASP A 6 11.48 -1.98 -11.14
C ASP A 6 12.11 -1.40 -9.87
N GLN A 7 13.44 -1.40 -9.82
CA GLN A 7 14.18 -0.94 -8.64
C GLN A 7 13.98 0.55 -8.34
N ALA A 8 13.70 1.37 -9.36
CA ALA A 8 13.48 2.80 -9.18
C ALA A 8 12.12 3.07 -8.50
N VAL A 9 11.07 2.37 -8.93
CA VAL A 9 9.74 2.40 -8.33
C VAL A 9 9.79 1.87 -6.90
N LEU A 10 10.53 0.79 -6.64
CA LEU A 10 10.71 0.26 -5.28
C LEU A 10 11.45 1.26 -4.37
N GLY A 11 12.49 1.91 -4.88
CA GLY A 11 13.21 2.96 -4.17
C GLY A 11 12.32 4.17 -3.85
N ALA A 12 11.54 4.63 -4.83
CA ALA A 12 10.59 5.72 -4.67
C ALA A 12 9.48 5.38 -3.65
N ALA A 13 8.94 4.16 -3.70
CA ALA A 13 7.93 3.69 -2.75
C ALA A 13 8.47 3.66 -1.32
N ARG A 14 9.70 3.15 -1.11
CA ARG A 14 10.34 3.17 0.20
C ARG A 14 10.54 4.60 0.71
N ALA A 15 11.03 5.50 -0.14
CA ALA A 15 11.22 6.90 0.20
C ALA A 15 9.90 7.59 0.58
N ALA A 16 8.82 7.32 -0.14
CA ALA A 16 7.49 7.85 0.17
C ALA A 16 6.96 7.37 1.53
N ILE A 17 7.16 6.09 1.88
CA ILE A 17 6.79 5.58 3.21
C ILE A 17 7.60 6.29 4.31
N VAL A 18 8.91 6.45 4.12
CA VAL A 18 9.76 7.18 5.06
C VAL A 18 9.31 8.63 5.23
N GLU A 19 8.91 9.29 4.14
CA GLU A 19 8.43 10.67 4.20
C GLU A 19 7.10 10.78 4.95
N LEU A 20 6.15 9.87 4.70
CA LEU A 20 4.90 9.79 5.46
C LEU A 20 5.15 9.58 6.96
N CYS A 21 6.14 8.77 7.32
CA CYS A 21 6.56 8.61 8.71
C CYS A 21 7.06 9.93 9.30
N LYS A 22 7.91 10.67 8.58
CA LYS A 22 8.47 11.96 9.03
C LYS A 22 7.41 13.06 9.13
N SER A 23 6.40 13.03 8.26
CA SER A 23 5.29 13.98 8.28
C SER A 23 4.23 13.67 9.35
N GLY A 24 4.45 12.65 10.19
CA GLY A 24 3.56 12.31 11.30
C GLY A 24 2.37 11.43 10.93
N SER A 25 2.47 10.61 9.87
CA SER A 25 1.43 9.63 9.55
C SER A 25 1.18 8.70 10.75
N PRO A 26 -0.08 8.52 11.19
CA PRO A 26 -0.38 7.69 12.36
C PRO A 26 -0.27 6.18 12.10
N VAL A 27 -0.18 5.77 10.82
CA VAL A 27 -0.15 4.35 10.39
C VAL A 27 1.22 3.90 9.91
N VAL A 28 2.23 4.78 9.93
CA VAL A 28 3.60 4.46 9.53
C VAL A 28 4.54 4.69 10.71
N ARG A 29 5.29 3.65 11.08
CA ARG A 29 6.35 3.73 12.10
C ARG A 29 7.70 3.45 11.45
N PRO A 30 8.81 4.01 11.95
CA PRO A 30 10.14 3.81 11.35
C PRO A 30 10.51 2.33 11.19
N GLU A 31 10.14 1.50 12.16
CA GLU A 31 10.42 0.07 12.18
C GLU A 31 9.53 -0.76 11.25
N THR A 32 8.40 -0.22 10.76
CA THR A 32 7.48 -0.95 9.88
C THR A 32 7.65 -0.62 8.40
N VAL A 33 8.57 0.28 8.03
CA VAL A 33 8.76 0.74 6.64
C VAL A 33 8.96 -0.42 5.66
N ASP A 34 9.90 -1.32 5.97
CA ASP A 34 10.25 -2.42 5.06
C ASP A 34 9.14 -3.49 5.01
N GLU A 35 8.42 -3.69 6.12
CA GLU A 35 7.27 -4.60 6.19
C GLU A 35 6.07 -4.06 5.39
N ILE A 36 5.73 -2.78 5.55
CA ILE A 36 4.70 -2.08 4.77
C ILE A 36 4.99 -2.24 3.28
N LEU A 37 6.23 -1.99 2.87
CA LEU A 37 6.64 -2.11 1.48
C LEU A 37 6.46 -3.54 0.96
N ALA A 38 6.93 -4.56 1.70
CA ALA A 38 6.80 -5.96 1.32
C ALA A 38 5.32 -6.39 1.16
N VAL A 39 4.46 -6.00 2.11
CA VAL A 39 3.02 -6.27 2.08
C VAL A 39 2.38 -5.58 0.87
N ALA A 40 2.72 -4.32 0.62
CA ALA A 40 2.17 -3.54 -0.48
C ALA A 40 2.52 -4.14 -1.85
N ILE A 41 3.78 -4.51 -2.07
CA ILE A 41 4.24 -5.16 -3.31
C ILE A 41 3.47 -6.46 -3.55
N ARG A 42 3.42 -7.34 -2.53
CA ARG A 42 2.74 -8.63 -2.62
C ARG A 42 1.25 -8.45 -2.95
N ARG A 43 0.57 -7.51 -2.28
CA ARG A 43 -0.85 -7.22 -2.52
C ARG A 43 -1.08 -6.68 -3.93
N TRP A 44 -0.25 -5.73 -4.37
CA TRP A 44 -0.33 -5.12 -5.69
C TRP A 44 -0.17 -6.14 -6.83
N GLN A 45 0.87 -6.98 -6.76
CA GLN A 45 1.19 -7.95 -7.81
C GLN A 45 0.21 -9.13 -7.84
N SER A 46 -0.32 -9.54 -6.69
CA SER A 46 -1.27 -10.66 -6.61
C SER A 46 -2.70 -10.28 -7.01
N PHE A 47 -2.98 -9.01 -7.27
CA PHE A 47 -4.35 -8.52 -7.54
C PHE A 47 -5.01 -9.24 -8.73
N HIS A 48 -4.30 -9.33 -9.87
CA HIS A 48 -4.83 -9.96 -11.09
C HIS A 48 -5.03 -11.47 -10.96
N ARG A 49 -4.31 -12.12 -10.03
CA ARG A 49 -4.53 -13.55 -9.74
C ARG A 49 -5.79 -13.75 -8.90
N ARG A 50 -6.18 -12.76 -8.09
CA ARG A 50 -7.33 -12.84 -7.18
C ARG A 50 -8.62 -12.32 -7.80
N ASN A 51 -8.54 -11.58 -8.90
CA ASN A 51 -9.67 -10.92 -9.53
C ASN A 51 -9.64 -11.15 -11.04
N ASP A 52 -10.72 -11.73 -11.59
CA ASP A 52 -10.89 -12.03 -13.02
C ASP A 52 -11.12 -10.79 -13.92
N ARG A 53 -10.90 -9.57 -13.39
CA ARG A 53 -11.16 -8.33 -14.12
C ARG A 53 -9.97 -7.39 -14.06
N SER A 54 -9.68 -6.74 -15.19
CA SER A 54 -8.83 -5.55 -15.23
C SER A 54 -9.48 -4.49 -14.35
N ALA A 55 -8.86 -4.20 -13.22
CA ALA A 55 -9.35 -3.19 -12.30
C ALA A 55 -8.57 -1.89 -12.49
N ASP A 56 -9.28 -0.77 -12.42
CA ASP A 56 -8.67 0.54 -12.42
C ASP A 56 -7.78 0.75 -11.18
N VAL A 57 -6.94 1.79 -11.23
CA VAL A 57 -6.03 2.12 -10.14
C VAL A 57 -6.80 2.34 -8.83
N ASN A 58 -7.97 2.96 -8.87
CA ASN A 58 -8.79 3.23 -7.69
C ASN A 58 -9.23 1.94 -6.97
N THR A 59 -9.71 0.96 -7.72
CA THR A 59 -10.10 -0.34 -7.17
C THR A 59 -8.90 -1.07 -6.54
N ARG A 60 -7.73 -0.99 -7.19
CA ARG A 60 -6.49 -1.56 -6.65
C ARG A 60 -6.00 -0.82 -5.41
N THR A 61 -6.17 0.50 -5.35
CA THR A 61 -5.90 1.31 -4.15
C THR A 61 -6.76 0.87 -2.98
N ILE A 62 -8.06 0.64 -3.20
CA ILE A 62 -8.98 0.18 -2.14
C ILE A 62 -8.59 -1.23 -1.65
N ASP A 63 -8.24 -2.16 -2.54
CA ASP A 63 -7.75 -3.49 -2.15
C ASP A 63 -6.43 -3.41 -1.37
N LEU A 64 -5.51 -2.54 -1.80
CA LEU A 64 -4.25 -2.31 -1.10
C LEU A 64 -4.49 -1.73 0.30
N ALA A 65 -5.34 -0.72 0.43
CA ALA A 65 -5.70 -0.12 1.72
C ALA A 65 -6.27 -1.16 2.68
N LYS A 66 -7.20 -2.00 2.22
CA LYS A 66 -7.75 -3.12 3.00
C LYS A 66 -6.66 -4.12 3.39
N GLY A 67 -5.76 -4.44 2.48
CA GLY A 67 -4.64 -5.35 2.72
C GLY A 67 -3.70 -4.85 3.80
N LEU A 68 -3.34 -3.57 3.78
CA LEU A 68 -2.50 -2.93 4.79
C LEU A 68 -3.21 -2.86 6.13
N LEU A 69 -4.45 -2.33 6.16
CA LEU A 69 -5.28 -2.27 7.36
C LEU A 69 -5.38 -3.63 8.05
N ASN A 70 -5.71 -4.69 7.31
CA ASN A 70 -5.84 -6.04 7.85
C ASN A 70 -4.53 -6.67 8.33
N THR A 71 -3.39 -6.11 7.94
CA THR A 71 -2.07 -6.62 8.34
C THR A 71 -1.61 -5.94 9.62
N PHE A 72 -1.85 -4.64 9.76
CA PHE A 72 -1.25 -3.83 10.82
C PHE A 72 -2.22 -3.47 11.96
N GLU A 73 -3.53 -3.61 11.75
CA GLU A 73 -4.51 -3.41 12.82
C GLU A 73 -5.00 -4.75 13.40
N PRO A 74 -5.02 -4.90 14.73
CA PRO A 74 -5.51 -6.12 15.38
C PRO A 74 -7.01 -6.34 15.17
N ASP A 75 -7.79 -5.26 15.06
CA ASP A 75 -9.23 -5.29 14.77
C ASP A 75 -9.57 -4.26 13.66
N PRO A 76 -9.43 -4.64 12.38
CA PRO A 76 -9.66 -3.74 11.24
C PRO A 76 -11.06 -3.09 11.19
N PRO A 77 -12.16 -3.79 11.55
CA PRO A 77 -13.47 -3.15 11.72
C PRO A 77 -13.46 -1.95 12.68
N LEU A 78 -12.70 -2.02 13.77
CA LEU A 78 -12.65 -1.00 14.83
C LEU A 78 -11.62 0.11 14.61
N ALA A 79 -10.82 0.07 13.53
CA ALA A 79 -9.75 1.03 13.26
C ALA A 79 -10.21 2.49 13.04
N GLY A 80 -11.53 2.76 12.96
CA GLY A 80 -12.07 4.11 12.97
C GLY A 80 -11.44 5.06 11.92
N PRO A 81 -10.98 6.26 12.32
CA PRO A 81 -10.33 7.22 11.43
C PRO A 81 -9.08 6.69 10.70
N LEU A 82 -8.34 5.73 11.28
CA LEU A 82 -7.12 5.17 10.68
C LEU A 82 -7.39 4.53 9.31
N LYS A 83 -8.64 4.14 9.02
CA LYS A 83 -9.02 3.65 7.68
C LYS A 83 -8.71 4.69 6.59
N ALA A 84 -8.89 5.98 6.86
CA ALA A 84 -8.55 7.05 5.94
C ALA A 84 -7.02 7.19 5.79
N ASP A 85 -6.27 7.03 6.87
CA ASP A 85 -4.80 7.07 6.85
C ASP A 85 -4.20 5.89 6.06
N TYR A 86 -4.73 4.67 6.24
CA TYR A 86 -4.36 3.51 5.42
C TYR A 86 -4.73 3.71 3.96
N HIS A 87 -5.86 4.36 3.68
CA HIS A 87 -6.23 4.70 2.30
C HIS A 87 -5.26 5.72 1.69
N HIS A 88 -4.84 6.74 2.46
CA HIS A 88 -3.85 7.71 2.02
C HIS A 88 -2.48 7.07 1.73
N LEU A 89 -2.01 6.19 2.62
CA LEU A 89 -0.80 5.39 2.40
C LEU A 89 -0.93 4.54 1.13
N ALA A 90 -2.04 3.82 0.98
CA ALA A 90 -2.28 2.98 -0.19
C ALA A 90 -2.35 3.78 -1.50
N ALA A 91 -2.97 4.97 -1.49
CA ALA A 91 -3.06 5.82 -2.67
C ALA A 91 -1.67 6.31 -3.11
N THR A 92 -0.83 6.72 -2.15
CA THR A 92 0.55 7.13 -2.41
C THR A 92 1.34 6.00 -3.10
N LEU A 93 1.24 4.78 -2.57
CA LEU A 93 1.93 3.62 -3.13
C LEU A 93 1.36 3.17 -4.48
N ALA A 94 0.03 3.16 -4.61
CA ALA A 94 -0.65 2.74 -5.84
C ALA A 94 -0.29 3.64 -7.02
N ASN A 95 -0.16 4.96 -6.80
CA ASN A 95 0.27 5.90 -7.84
C ASN A 95 1.68 5.56 -8.37
N LEU A 96 2.62 5.25 -7.47
CA LEU A 96 3.98 4.84 -7.84
C LEU A 96 4.00 3.49 -8.56
N PHE A 97 3.21 2.52 -8.08
CA PHE A 97 3.17 1.19 -8.68
C PHE A 97 2.40 1.13 -10.00
N ALA A 98 1.53 2.11 -10.27
CA ALA A 98 0.81 2.24 -11.53
C ALA A 98 1.63 2.94 -12.61
N SER A 99 2.69 3.67 -12.23
CA SER A 99 3.66 4.26 -13.17
C SER A 99 4.79 3.30 -13.59
N ALA A 100 4.77 2.06 -13.09
CA ALA A 100 5.74 1.01 -13.38
C ALA A 100 5.40 0.23 -14.66
#